data_AF-A0A2V8WUT4-F1
#
_entry.id   AF-A0A2V8WUT4-F1
#
_cell.length_a   1.000
_cell.length_b   1.000
_cell.length_c   1.000
_cell.angle_alpha   90.00
_cell.angle_beta   90.00
_cell.angle_gamma   90.00
#
_symmetry.space_group_name_H-M   'P 1'
#
loop_
_entity.id
_entity.type
_entity.pdbx_description
1 polymer ?
#
loop_
_entity_poly.entity_id
_entity_poly.type
_entity_poly.pdbx_seq_one_letter_code
_entity_poly.pdbx_strand_id
1 'polypeptide(L)'
;MARGWESKDVESQVEETQAPKQKPGSGPKTPEELKRDEERKDLQLSRTRIVNDLATATHPQHRKSLEAALAHLDKRIAGLS
;
A
#
# COMPACT_ATOMS: atom_id res chain seq x y z
N MET A 1 -6.66 14.59 -17.52
CA MET A 1 -6.01 14.35 -16.22
C MET A 1 -6.40 12.97 -15.69
N ALA A 2 -6.18 11.91 -16.48
CA ALA A 2 -6.33 10.54 -16.03
C ALA A 2 -5.12 10.23 -15.16
N ARG A 3 -5.28 10.35 -13.85
CA ARG A 3 -4.23 10.08 -12.86
C ARG A 3 -4.03 8.58 -12.87
N GLY A 4 -2.96 8.14 -13.53
CA GLY A 4 -2.64 6.74 -13.77
C GLY A 4 -2.70 5.92 -12.49
N TRP A 5 -3.55 4.90 -12.52
CA TRP A 5 -3.37 3.68 -11.76
C TRP A 5 -2.30 2.83 -12.46
N GLU A 6 -1.16 3.47 -12.73
CA GLU A 6 0.03 2.75 -13.11
C GLU A 6 0.81 2.65 -11.81
N SER A 7 0.59 1.53 -11.12
CA SER A 7 1.66 0.79 -10.48
C SER A 7 2.75 0.60 -11.54
N LYS A 8 3.48 1.68 -11.81
CA LYS A 8 4.72 1.67 -12.54
C LYS A 8 5.68 1.17 -11.50
N ASP A 9 5.90 -0.14 -11.55
CA ASP A 9 6.96 -0.85 -10.88
C ASP A 9 8.13 0.10 -10.62
N VAL A 10 8.23 0.62 -9.39
CA VAL A 10 9.45 1.25 -8.91
C VAL A 10 10.34 0.07 -8.51
N GLU A 11 10.73 -0.70 -9.52
CA GLU A 11 11.94 -1.47 -9.50
C GLU A 11 13.07 -0.43 -9.59
N SER A 12 13.38 0.18 -8.46
CA SER A 12 14.50 1.11 -8.37
C SER A 12 15.21 0.88 -7.06
N GLN A 13 16.28 0.10 -7.22
CA GLN A 13 17.51 0.20 -6.45
C GLN A 13 17.33 -0.07 -4.95
N VAL A 14 17.29 -1.36 -4.62
CA VAL A 14 18.11 -1.83 -3.50
C VAL A 14 19.47 -2.26 -4.07
N GLU A 15 20.08 -1.36 -4.84
CA GLU A 15 21.45 -1.51 -5.29
C GLU A 15 22.34 -1.04 -4.14
N GLU A 16 22.93 -2.03 -3.48
CA GLU A 16 24.17 -1.95 -2.70
C GLU A 16 24.17 -1.02 -1.48
N THR A 17 25.10 -1.28 -0.56
CA THR A 17 25.32 -0.53 0.69
C THR A 17 24.30 -0.96 1.79
N GLN A 18 24.64 -1.84 2.73
CA GLN A 18 25.77 -1.70 3.64
C GLN A 18 26.15 -3.03 4.31
N ALA A 19 27.47 -3.23 4.35
CA ALA A 19 28.21 -4.19 5.16
C ALA A 19 27.86 -4.10 6.68
N PRO A 20 28.28 -5.10 7.48
CA PRO A 20 27.54 -5.59 8.64
C PRO A 20 27.70 -4.69 9.87
N LYS A 21 26.58 -4.17 10.38
CA LYS A 21 26.52 -3.59 11.72
C LYS A 21 25.33 -4.13 12.50
N GLN A 22 25.58 -5.30 13.09
CA GLN A 22 25.31 -5.60 14.49
C GLN A 22 24.00 -5.03 15.08
N LYS A 23 22.93 -5.83 15.00
CA LYS A 23 21.90 -5.97 16.06
C LYS A 23 21.52 -7.46 16.16
N PRO A 24 21.68 -8.13 17.31
CA PRO A 24 21.26 -9.53 17.45
C PRO A 24 19.74 -9.55 17.63
N GLY A 25 18.99 -9.73 16.54
CA GLY A 25 17.54 -9.93 16.62
C GLY A 25 16.75 -9.62 15.36
N SER A 26 17.32 -8.91 14.39
CA SER A 26 16.67 -8.72 13.09
C SER A 26 17.74 -8.88 12.02
N GLY A 27 17.75 -10.05 11.36
CA GLY A 27 18.50 -10.21 10.12
C GLY A 27 18.05 -9.17 9.09
N PRO A 28 18.81 -8.97 8.01
CA PRO A 28 18.34 -8.15 6.90
C PRO A 28 16.96 -8.68 6.49
N LYS A 29 15.94 -7.82 6.56
CA LYS A 29 14.60 -8.17 6.09
C LYS A 29 14.75 -8.76 4.71
N THR A 30 14.27 -9.99 4.53
CA THR A 30 14.33 -10.65 3.26
C THR A 30 13.61 -9.77 2.22
N PRO A 31 14.02 -9.81 0.94
CA PRO A 31 13.34 -9.06 -0.11
C PRO A 31 11.82 -9.37 -0.16
N GLU A 32 11.41 -10.54 0.30
CA GLU A 32 10.02 -10.94 0.44
C GLU A 32 9.28 -10.19 1.57
N GLU A 33 9.94 -9.95 2.71
CA GLU A 33 9.39 -9.14 3.80
C GLU A 33 9.29 -7.66 3.41
N LEU A 34 10.26 -7.15 2.66
CA LEU A 34 10.20 -5.78 2.13
C LEU A 34 9.01 -5.60 1.19
N LYS A 35 8.81 -6.54 0.26
CA LYS A 35 7.67 -6.56 -0.67
C LYS A 35 6.34 -6.59 0.07
N ARG A 36 6.19 -7.43 1.10
CA ARG A 36 4.97 -7.44 1.91
C ARG A 36 4.72 -6.12 2.64
N ASP A 37 5.78 -5.50 3.18
CA ASP A 37 5.67 -4.20 3.83
C ASP A 37 5.28 -3.09 2.83
N GLU A 38 5.81 -3.12 1.60
CA GLU A 38 5.48 -2.20 0.51
C GLU A 38 4.04 -2.39 0.04
N GLU A 39 3.63 -3.62 -0.27
CA GLU A 39 2.25 -3.95 -0.65
C GLU A 39 1.26 -3.48 0.41
N ARG A 40 1.58 -3.67 1.70
CA ARG A 40 0.75 -3.19 2.81
C ARG A 40 0.65 -1.67 2.81
N LYS A 41 1.76 -0.95 2.65
CA LYS A 41 1.78 0.53 2.60
C LYS A 41 0.97 1.05 1.42
N ASP A 42 1.07 0.42 0.26
CA ASP A 42 0.32 0.81 -0.94
C ASP A 42 -1.19 0.64 -0.76
N LEU A 43 -1.60 -0.48 -0.15
CA LEU A 43 -3.00 -0.71 0.20
C LEU A 43 -3.49 0.30 1.23
N GLN A 44 -2.69 0.64 2.24
CA GLN A 44 -3.02 1.67 3.24
C GLN A 44 -3.14 3.08 2.64
N LEU A 45 -2.26 3.43 1.70
CA LEU A 45 -2.30 4.70 0.99
C LEU A 45 -3.58 4.81 0.16
N SER A 46 -3.93 3.73 -0.54
CA SER A 46 -5.16 3.61 -1.32
C SER A 46 -6.41 3.74 -0.44
N ARG A 47 -6.42 3.07 0.72
CA ARG A 47 -7.50 3.16 1.72
C ARG A 47 -7.70 4.60 2.16
N THR A 48 -6.61 5.30 2.51
CA THR A 48 -6.65 6.68 2.96
C THR A 48 -7.25 7.61 1.91
N ARG A 49 -6.89 7.42 0.63
CA ARG A 49 -7.50 8.17 -0.48
C ARG A 49 -9.00 7.95 -0.59
N ILE A 50 -9.45 6.68 -0.57
CA ILE A 50 -10.89 6.35 -0.63
C ILE A 50 -11.66 6.98 0.53
N VAL A 51 -11.08 6.99 1.75
CA VAL A 51 -11.70 7.64 2.91
C VAL A 51 -11.82 9.16 2.71
N ASN A 52 -10.79 9.80 2.15
CA ASN A 52 -10.83 11.24 1.83
C ASN A 52 -11.85 11.54 0.71
N ASP A 53 -11.94 10.67 -0.30
CA ASP A 53 -12.93 10.78 -1.37
C ASP A 53 -14.34 10.60 -0.81
N LEU A 54 -14.56 9.67 0.13
CA LEU A 54 -15.83 9.51 0.84
C LEU A 54 -16.23 10.75 1.64
N ALA A 55 -15.26 11.44 2.25
CA ALA A 55 -15.52 12.66 3.02
C ALA A 55 -16.01 13.82 2.12
N THR A 56 -15.61 13.84 0.85
CA THR A 56 -15.99 14.87 -0.12
C THR A 56 -17.10 14.44 -1.09
N ALA A 57 -17.40 13.14 -1.16
CA ALA A 57 -18.41 12.58 -2.05
C ALA A 57 -19.83 12.98 -1.62
N THR A 58 -20.47 13.79 -2.44
CA THR A 58 -21.87 14.20 -2.29
C THR A 58 -22.86 13.29 -3.00
N HIS A 59 -22.41 12.57 -4.04
CA HIS A 59 -23.27 11.69 -4.83
C HIS A 59 -23.45 10.31 -4.19
N PRO A 60 -24.68 9.85 -3.92
CA PRO A 60 -24.94 8.60 -3.19
C PRO A 60 -24.45 7.36 -3.93
N GLN A 61 -24.54 7.34 -5.27
CA GLN A 61 -24.06 6.21 -6.06
C GLN A 61 -22.52 6.13 -6.05
N HIS A 62 -21.85 7.28 -6.11
CA HIS A 62 -20.39 7.35 -6.03
C HIS A 62 -19.90 6.93 -4.64
N ARG A 63 -20.58 7.40 -3.59
CA ARG A 63 -20.30 7.00 -2.20
C ARG A 63 -20.40 5.49 -2.00
N LYS A 64 -21.45 4.84 -2.51
CA LYS A 64 -21.58 3.37 -2.48
C LYS A 64 -20.41 2.67 -3.18
N SER A 65 -19.96 3.19 -4.33
CA SER A 65 -18.82 2.61 -5.05
C SER A 65 -17.51 2.72 -4.25
N LEU A 66 -17.30 3.85 -3.57
CA LEU A 66 -16.14 4.08 -2.70
C LEU A 66 -16.19 3.22 -1.43
N GLU A 67 -17.36 3.04 -0.82
CA GLU A 67 -17.56 2.14 0.32
C GLU A 67 -17.24 0.68 -0.04
N ALA A 68 -17.70 0.22 -1.22
CA ALA A 68 -17.37 -1.12 -1.72
C ALA A 68 -15.86 -1.29 -1.98
N ALA A 69 -15.23 -0.28 -2.58
CA ALA A 69 -13.78 -0.26 -2.80
C ALA A 69 -13.00 -0.28 -1.47
N LEU A 70 -13.46 0.48 -0.47
CA LEU A 70 -12.87 0.52 0.88
C LEU A 70 -12.93 -0.87 1.54
N ALA A 71 -14.09 -1.52 1.50
CA ALA A 71 -14.26 -2.86 2.06
C ALA A 71 -13.36 -3.90 1.38
N HIS A 72 -13.15 -3.77 0.07
CA HIS A 72 -12.22 -4.64 -0.66
C HIS A 72 -10.76 -4.42 -0.24
N LEU A 73 -10.33 -3.16 -0.08
CA LEU A 73 -8.99 -2.82 0.39
C LEU A 73 -8.76 -3.31 1.82
N ASP A 74 -9.73 -3.13 2.71
CA ASP A 74 -9.63 -3.58 4.11
C ASP A 74 -9.50 -5.09 4.20
N LYS A 75 -10.23 -5.86 3.38
CA LYS A 75 -10.06 -7.32 3.29
C LYS A 75 -8.66 -7.72 2.83
N ARG A 76 -8.10 -7.03 1.83
CA ARG A 76 -6.72 -7.31 1.37
C ARG A 76 -5.71 -7.00 2.47
N ILE A 77 -5.82 -5.85 3.14
CA ILE A 77 -4.94 -5.47 4.25
C ILE A 77 -5.00 -6.49 5.40
N ALA A 78 -6.20 -6.96 5.75
CA ALA A 78 -6.38 -8.00 6.76
C ALA A 78 -5.84 -9.38 6.34
N GLY A 79 -5.76 -9.66 5.04
CA GLY A 79 -5.11 -10.86 4.52
C GLY A 79 -3.57 -10.79 4.50
N LEU A 80 -3.01 -9.57 4.54
CA LEU A 80 -1.57 -9.32 4.61
C LEU A 80 -1.05 -9.14 6.05
N SER A 81 -1.92 -9.22 7.06
CA SER A 81 -1.54 -9.07 8.48
C SER A 81 -1.07 -10.36 9.12
#